data_AF-Q939F4-F1
#
_entry.id   AF-Q939F4-F1
#
_cell.length_a   1.000
_cell.length_b   1.000
_cell.length_c   1.000
_cell.angle_alpha   90.00
_cell.angle_beta   90.00
_cell.angle_gamma   90.00
#
_symmetry.space_group_name_H-M   'P 1'
#
loop_
_entity.id
_entity.type
_entity.pdbx_description
1 polymer ?
#
loop_
_entity_poly.entity_id
_entity_poly.type
_entity_poly.pdbx_seq_one_letter_code
_entity_poly.pdbx_strand_id
1 'polypeptide(L)'
;MLEKLEIRTADAPPLTRGFVVFLFAIILGCISTASFVALANNLHAVLVSFAGLCIWLFLLRRQGRIERFLRKQHSGYVQAQKGFCCQECKKQIDTPIKHQNKHGEPILYHCDSCSILWFTGSVDHSTA
;
A
#
# COMPACT_ATOMS: atom_id res chain seq x y z
N MET A 1 -21.66 -9.29 -30.47
CA MET A 1 -21.85 -8.64 -29.16
C MET A 1 -20.47 -8.35 -28.61
N LEU A 2 -20.09 -7.08 -28.49
CA LEU A 2 -18.85 -6.69 -27.83
C LEU A 2 -19.06 -6.87 -26.32
N GLU A 3 -18.53 -7.95 -25.75
CA GLU A 3 -18.43 -8.07 -24.30
C GLU A 3 -17.67 -6.85 -23.77
N LYS A 4 -18.30 -6.15 -22.84
CA LYS A 4 -17.76 -4.95 -22.22
C LYS A 4 -16.63 -5.39 -21.28
N LEU A 5 -15.39 -5.41 -21.78
CA LEU A 5 -14.20 -5.67 -20.96
C LEU A 5 -14.09 -4.59 -19.89
N GLU A 6 -14.27 -4.99 -18.63
CA GLU A 6 -14.08 -4.14 -17.47
C GLU A 6 -12.63 -4.23 -17.01
N ILE A 7 -11.96 -3.08 -16.89
CA ILE A 7 -10.55 -3.00 -16.49
C ILE A 7 -10.51 -2.68 -14.99
N ARG A 8 -9.84 -3.52 -14.19
CA ARG A 8 -9.66 -3.32 -12.75
C ARG A 8 -8.21 -3.46 -12.32
N THR A 9 -7.82 -2.66 -11.35
CA THR A 9 -6.51 -2.75 -10.69
C THR A 9 -6.57 -3.77 -9.58
N ALA A 10 -5.59 -4.68 -9.52
CA ALA A 10 -5.51 -5.69 -8.47
C ALA A 10 -5.03 -5.14 -7.11
N ASP A 11 -4.71 -3.85 -7.03
CA ASP A 11 -4.24 -3.22 -5.80
C ASP A 11 -5.29 -3.31 -4.70
N ALA A 12 -4.99 -4.09 -3.65
CA ALA A 12 -5.78 -4.09 -2.44
C ALA A 12 -5.76 -2.67 -1.84
N PRO A 13 -6.92 -2.10 -1.46
CA PRO A 13 -6.96 -0.76 -0.91
C PRO A 13 -6.15 -0.72 0.40
N PRO A 14 -5.21 0.23 0.57
CA PRO A 14 -4.47 0.40 1.81
C PRO A 14 -5.37 1.09 2.86
N LEU A 15 -6.52 0.50 3.18
CA LEU A 15 -7.54 1.10 4.03
C LEU A 15 -7.07 1.22 5.49
N THR A 16 -6.20 0.31 5.93
CA THR A 16 -5.68 0.24 7.30
C THR A 16 -4.69 1.35 7.64
N ARG A 17 -4.01 1.94 6.65
CA ARG A 17 -2.96 2.94 6.89
C ARG A 17 -3.52 4.30 7.32
N GLY A 18 -4.50 4.81 6.58
CA GLY A 18 -5.12 6.11 6.88
C GLY A 18 -5.73 6.12 8.28
N PHE A 19 -6.35 5.01 8.67
CA PHE A 19 -6.98 4.85 9.97
C PHE A 19 -5.97 4.83 11.14
N VAL A 20 -4.85 4.12 11.02
CA VAL A 20 -3.81 4.08 12.07
C VAL A 20 -3.13 5.44 12.24
N VAL A 21 -2.86 6.14 11.13
CA VAL A 21 -2.27 7.49 11.17
C VAL A 21 -3.25 8.48 11.82
N PHE A 22 -4.54 8.38 11.49
CA PHE A 22 -5.57 9.20 12.07
C PHE A 22 -5.74 8.98 13.58
N LEU A 23 -5.82 7.73 14.04
CA LEU A 23 -5.95 7.40 15.45
C LEU A 23 -4.79 7.92 16.29
N PHE A 24 -3.56 7.76 15.83
CA PHE A 24 -2.40 8.22 16.57
C PHE A 24 -2.32 9.75 16.62
N ALA A 25 -2.74 10.46 15.55
CA ALA A 25 -2.85 11.91 15.57
C ALA A 25 -3.85 12.39 16.63
N ILE A 26 -5.00 11.71 16.77
CA ILE A 26 -5.98 12.00 17.83
C ILE A 26 -5.36 11.80 19.21
N ILE A 27 -4.71 10.65 19.45
CA ILE A 27 -4.08 10.33 20.74
C ILE A 27 -3.03 11.39 21.10
N LEU A 28 -2.17 11.77 20.15
CA LEU A 28 -1.12 12.75 20.39
C LEU A 28 -1.69 14.15 20.68
N GLY A 29 -2.77 14.53 19.99
CA GLY A 29 -3.53 15.74 20.26
C GLY A 29 -4.11 15.76 21.67
N CYS A 30 -4.75 14.67 22.10
CA CYS A 30 -5.29 14.52 23.46
C CYS A 30 -4.19 14.58 24.54
N ILE A 31 -3.04 13.96 24.31
CA ILE A 31 -1.90 14.02 25.24
C ILE A 31 -1.35 15.44 25.34
N SER A 32 -1.26 16.16 24.23
CA SER A 32 -0.79 17.54 24.20
C SER A 32 -1.73 18.47 24.98
N THR A 33 -3.04 18.38 24.75
CA THR A 33 -4.03 19.19 25.48
C THR A 33 -4.08 18.85 26.97
N ALA A 34 -4.05 17.56 27.34
CA ALA A 34 -4.00 17.14 28.74
C ALA A 34 -2.73 17.63 29.45
N SER A 35 -1.58 17.58 28.76
CA SER A 35 -0.31 18.11 29.29
C SER A 35 -0.38 19.61 29.54
N PHE A 36 -1.03 20.35 28.65
CA PHE A 36 -1.20 21.80 28.78
C PHE A 36 -2.10 22.20 29.96
N VAL A 37 -3.10 21.36 30.28
CA VAL A 37 -4.00 21.58 31.43
C VAL A 37 -3.36 21.16 32.75
N ALA A 38 -2.56 20.08 32.75
CA ALA A 38 -1.98 19.51 33.97
C ALA A 38 -0.67 20.18 34.41
N LEU A 39 0.12 20.73 33.48
CA LEU A 39 1.43 21.34 33.77
C LEU A 39 1.30 22.86 33.85
N ALA A 40 1.55 23.44 35.02
CA ALA A 40 1.60 24.89 35.21
C ALA A 40 2.70 25.59 34.39
N ASN A 41 3.72 24.83 33.98
CA ASN A 41 4.85 25.32 33.21
C ASN A 41 4.69 25.01 31.72
N ASN A 42 4.32 26.02 30.95
CA ASN A 42 4.14 25.96 29.49
C ASN A 42 5.37 25.39 28.75
N LEU A 43 6.57 25.59 29.29
CA LEU A 43 7.82 25.07 28.71
C LEU A 43 7.85 23.53 28.62
N HIS A 44 7.34 22.84 29.65
CA HIS A 44 7.29 21.37 29.66
C HIS A 44 6.25 20.84 28.68
N ALA A 45 5.10 21.50 28.56
CA ALA A 45 4.07 21.12 27.59
C ALA A 45 4.57 21.25 26.15
N VAL A 46 5.35 22.30 25.85
CA VAL A 46 6.00 22.50 24.54
C VAL A 46 7.03 21.39 24.27
N LEU A 47 7.90 21.07 25.24
CA LEU A 47 8.90 20.01 25.10
C LEU A 47 8.28 18.63 24.85
N VAL A 48 7.22 18.28 25.58
CA VAL A 48 6.51 17.00 25.41
C VAL A 48 5.86 16.91 24.02
N SER A 49 5.22 17.99 23.59
CA SER A 49 4.57 18.06 22.27
C SER A 49 5.60 17.98 21.14
N PHE A 50 6.74 18.65 21.28
CA PHE A 50 7.85 18.59 20.33
C PHE A 50 8.45 17.18 20.22
N ALA A 51 8.69 16.52 21.36
CA ALA A 51 9.18 15.14 21.39
C ALA A 51 8.20 14.18 20.70
N GLY A 52 6.89 14.31 20.96
CA GLY A 52 5.85 13.53 20.30
C GLY A 52 5.85 13.71 18.77
N LEU A 53 5.97 14.95 18.30
CA LEU A 53 6.10 15.27 16.87
C LEU A 53 7.34 14.65 16.23
N CYS A 54 8.50 14.71 16.90
CA CYS A 54 9.73 14.10 16.40
C CYS A 54 9.59 12.58 16.25
N ILE A 55 9.02 11.90 17.26
CA ILE A 55 8.77 10.45 17.22
C ILE A 55 7.79 10.11 16.09
N TRP A 56 6.72 10.89 15.93
CA TRP A 56 5.75 10.71 14.86
C TRP A 56 6.38 10.80 13.47
N LEU A 57 7.14 11.86 13.21
CA LEU A 57 7.85 12.05 11.94
C LEU A 57 8.86 10.93 11.67
N PHE A 58 9.55 10.45 12.72
CA PHE A 58 10.46 9.32 12.62
C PHE A 58 9.72 8.02 12.23
N LEU A 59 8.59 7.73 12.88
CA LEU A 59 7.77 6.56 12.56
C LEU A 59 7.19 6.63 11.15
N LEU A 60 6.70 7.79 10.70
CA LEU A 60 6.22 7.99 9.34
C LEU A 60 7.32 7.73 8.30
N ARG A 61 8.53 8.26 8.53
CA ARG A 61 9.69 8.00 7.65
C ARG A 61 10.08 6.52 7.64
N ARG A 62 10.00 5.83 8.79
CA ARG A 62 10.32 4.41 8.90
C ARG A 62 9.28 3.55 8.19
N GLN A 63 7.99 3.83 8.39
CA GLN A 63 6.89 3.15 7.68
C GLN A 63 7.02 3.32 6.17
N GLY A 64 7.28 4.54 5.68
CA GLY A 64 7.48 4.79 4.24
C GLY A 64 8.70 4.08 3.63
N ARG A 65 9.68 3.65 4.44
CA ARG A 65 10.77 2.76 3.97
C ARG A 65 10.32 1.31 3.91
N ILE A 66 9.64 0.83 4.95
CA ILE A 66 9.14 -0.54 5.02
C ILE A 66 8.12 -0.81 3.90
N GLU A 67 7.26 0.15 3.59
CA GLU A 67 6.31 0.04 2.48
C GLU A 67 6.99 -0.01 1.11
N ARG A 68 8.04 0.79 0.89
CA ARG A 68 8.81 0.71 -0.35
C ARG A 68 9.48 -0.65 -0.50
N PHE A 69 9.90 -1.26 0.61
CA PHE A 69 10.45 -2.61 0.61
C PHE A 69 9.37 -3.68 0.35
N LEU A 70 8.23 -3.62 1.05
CA LEU A 70 7.09 -4.51 0.85
C LEU A 70 6.52 -4.41 -0.57
N ARG A 71 6.40 -3.19 -1.12
CA ARG A 71 5.91 -2.99 -2.50
C ARG A 71 6.86 -3.59 -3.53
N LYS A 72 8.18 -3.44 -3.34
CA LYS A 72 9.20 -4.13 -4.18
C LYS A 72 9.15 -5.65 -4.03
N GLN A 73 8.89 -6.15 -2.83
CA GLN A 73 8.77 -7.58 -2.59
C GLN A 73 7.47 -8.14 -3.21
N HIS A 74 6.38 -7.39 -3.15
CA HIS A 74 5.10 -7.78 -3.73
C HIS A 74 5.11 -7.74 -5.26
N SER A 75 5.80 -6.76 -5.88
CA SER A 75 6.02 -6.76 -7.35
C SER A 75 6.89 -7.94 -7.77
N GLY A 76 7.95 -8.26 -7.01
CA GLY A 76 8.78 -9.44 -7.24
C GLY A 76 8.03 -10.77 -7.05
N TYR A 77 7.09 -10.86 -6.11
CA TYR A 77 6.36 -12.10 -5.82
C TYR A 77 5.30 -12.44 -6.88
N VAL A 78 4.64 -11.43 -7.45
CA VAL A 78 3.74 -11.61 -8.61
C VAL A 78 4.52 -12.12 -9.83
N GLN A 79 5.78 -11.68 -9.97
CA GLN A 79 6.65 -12.10 -11.06
C GLN A 79 7.34 -13.45 -10.82
N ALA A 80 7.49 -13.89 -9.56
CA ALA A 80 8.32 -15.04 -9.25
C ALA A 80 7.65 -16.40 -9.49
N GLN A 81 6.43 -16.70 -8.99
CA GLN A 81 6.12 -18.14 -8.83
C GLN A 81 4.70 -18.73 -8.91
N LYS A 82 3.57 -18.05 -9.18
CA LYS A 82 2.28 -18.82 -9.18
C LYS A 82 1.05 -18.29 -9.94
N GLY A 83 1.20 -17.35 -10.86
CA GLY A 83 0.03 -16.79 -11.55
C GLY A 83 -0.83 -15.88 -10.65
N PHE A 84 -1.85 -15.27 -11.23
CA PHE A 84 -2.71 -14.30 -10.56
C PHE A 84 -4.07 -14.91 -10.19
N CYS A 85 -4.58 -14.63 -8.99
CA CYS A 85 -5.91 -15.10 -8.57
C CYS A 85 -6.94 -13.99 -8.76
N CYS A 86 -8.00 -14.26 -9.52
CA CYS A 86 -9.09 -13.31 -9.71
C CYS A 86 -9.81 -13.03 -8.38
N GLN A 87 -9.96 -11.75 -8.00
CA GLN A 87 -10.57 -11.41 -6.72
C GLN A 87 -12.09 -11.64 -6.67
N GLU A 88 -12.75 -11.68 -7.84
CA GLU A 88 -14.20 -11.90 -7.94
C GLU A 88 -14.56 -13.39 -7.88
N CYS A 89 -13.98 -14.20 -8.78
CA CYS A 89 -14.32 -15.62 -8.89
C CYS A 89 -13.30 -16.56 -8.23
N LYS A 90 -12.20 -16.04 -7.67
CA LYS A 90 -11.11 -16.81 -7.03
C LYS A 90 -10.44 -17.84 -7.93
N LYS A 91 -10.64 -17.75 -9.25
CA LYS A 91 -9.97 -18.61 -10.23
C LYS A 91 -8.53 -18.17 -10.41
N GLN A 92 -7.62 -19.14 -10.43
CA GLN A 92 -6.21 -18.92 -10.70
C GLN A 92 -5.98 -18.78 -12.21
N ILE A 93 -5.20 -17.77 -12.59
CA ILE A 93 -4.84 -17.40 -13.96
C ILE A 93 -3.33 -17.52 -14.05
N ASP A 94 -2.88 -18.64 -14.61
CA ASP A 94 -1.47 -19.03 -14.58
C ASP A 94 -0.60 -18.21 -15.55
N THR A 95 -1.20 -17.65 -16.60
CA THR A 95 -0.46 -16.95 -17.66
C THR A 95 -0.99 -15.52 -17.88
N PRO A 96 -0.08 -14.53 -17.97
CA PRO A 96 -0.45 -13.19 -18.43
C PRO A 96 -0.76 -13.19 -19.93
N ILE A 97 -1.55 -12.22 -20.37
CA ILE A 97 -2.01 -12.11 -21.77
C ILE A 97 -0.85 -11.92 -22.76
N LYS A 98 0.23 -11.25 -22.31
CA LYS A 98 1.47 -11.11 -23.09
C LYS A 98 2.56 -12.00 -22.51
N HIS A 99 3.08 -12.88 -23.35
CA HIS A 99 4.19 -13.80 -23.03
C HIS A 99 5.55 -13.08 -22.97
N GLN A 100 5.65 -11.88 -23.56
CA GLN A 100 6.82 -11.00 -23.48
C GLN A 100 6.37 -9.63 -22.98
N ASN A 101 6.85 -9.25 -21.79
CA ASN A 101 6.64 -7.92 -21.24
C ASN A 101 7.90 -7.09 -21.47
N LYS A 102 7.76 -5.91 -22.06
CA LYS A 102 8.88 -4.94 -22.12
C LYS A 102 9.02 -4.27 -20.75
N HIS A 103 10.22 -3.77 -20.44
CA HIS A 103 10.48 -3.08 -19.19
C HIS A 103 9.52 -1.90 -18.99
N GLY A 104 8.85 -1.85 -17.84
CA GLY A 104 7.85 -0.83 -17.52
C GLY A 104 6.46 -1.07 -18.11
N GLU A 105 6.26 -2.10 -18.92
CA GLU A 105 4.91 -2.50 -19.35
C GLU A 105 4.15 -3.18 -18.20
N PRO A 106 2.84 -2.93 -18.12
CA PRO A 106 2.02 -3.55 -17.11
C PRO A 106 1.73 -5.01 -17.41
N ILE A 107 1.75 -5.82 -16.36
CA ILE A 107 1.34 -7.22 -16.44
C ILE A 107 -0.19 -7.26 -16.41
N LEU A 108 -0.77 -7.87 -17.46
CA LEU A 108 -2.20 -7.98 -17.67
C LEU A 108 -2.63 -9.44 -17.56
N TYR A 109 -3.65 -9.70 -16.74
CA TYR A 109 -4.28 -11.01 -16.60
C TYR A 109 -5.74 -10.92 -17.04
N HIS A 110 -6.16 -11.80 -17.94
CA HIS A 110 -7.56 -11.91 -18.33
C HIS A 110 -8.24 -13.01 -17.54
N CYS A 111 -9.37 -12.71 -16.91
CA CYS A 111 -10.22 -13.72 -16.31
C CYS A 111 -11.36 -14.09 -17.27
N ASP A 112 -11.25 -15.22 -17.96
CA ASP A 112 -12.28 -15.67 -18.91
C ASP A 112 -13.66 -15.90 -18.26
N SER A 113 -13.70 -16.17 -16.96
CA SER A 113 -14.94 -16.42 -16.23
C SER A 113 -15.68 -15.15 -15.82
N CYS A 114 -14.96 -14.03 -15.68
CA CYS A 114 -15.56 -12.74 -15.29
C CYS A 114 -15.52 -11.72 -16.43
N SER A 115 -14.83 -12.02 -17.53
CA SER A 115 -14.49 -11.07 -18.60
C SER A 115 -13.84 -9.78 -18.07
N ILE A 116 -13.09 -9.89 -16.95
CA ILE A 116 -12.38 -8.78 -16.29
C ILE A 116 -10.90 -8.85 -16.65
N LEU A 117 -10.36 -7.69 -17.02
CA LEU A 117 -8.94 -7.47 -17.26
C LEU A 117 -8.28 -6.91 -15.99
N TRP A 118 -7.36 -7.67 -15.41
CA TRP A 118 -6.64 -7.31 -14.19
C TRP A 118 -5.26 -6.75 -14.50
N PHE A 119 -4.94 -5.63 -13.87
CA PHE A 119 -3.62 -5.00 -13.90
C PHE A 119 -2.87 -5.30 -12.60
N THR A 120 -1.67 -5.88 -12.67
CA THR A 120 -0.91 -6.34 -11.48
C THR A 120 0.47 -5.69 -11.32
N GLY A 121 0.66 -4.46 -11.78
CA GLY A 121 1.94 -3.74 -11.71
C GLY A 121 2.80 -3.90 -12.96
N SER A 122 4.05 -3.44 -12.92
CA SER A 122 4.99 -3.41 -14.06
C SER A 122 6.15 -4.39 -13.89
N VAL A 123 6.72 -4.85 -15.01
CA VAL A 123 7.90 -5.72 -15.01
C VAL A 123 9.19 -4.96 -14.69
N ASP A 124 9.82 -5.30 -13.56
CA ASP A 124 11.15 -4.82 -13.16
C ASP A 124 12.18 -5.92 -13.43
N HIS A 125 12.96 -5.78 -14.51
CA HIS A 125 14.10 -6.67 -14.80
C HIS A 125 15.36 -6.25 -14.03
N SER A 126 15.29 -6.14 -12.70
CA SER A 126 16.48 -5.86 -11.88
C SER A 126 17.30 -7.11 -11.52
N THR A 127 17.01 -8.26 -12.12
CA THR A 127 17.82 -9.48 -12.02
C THR A 127 17.92 -10.14 -13.38
N ALA A 128 19.02 -9.86 -14.07
CA ALA A 128 19.64 -10.75 -15.04
C ALA A 128 21.07 -11.03 -14.54
#